data_AF-A0AAU5SS51-F1
#
_entry.id   AF-A0AAU5SS51-F1
#
_cell.length_a   1.000
_cell.length_b   1.000
_cell.length_c   1.000
_cell.angle_alpha   90.00
_cell.angle_beta   90.00
_cell.angle_gamma   90.00
#
_symmetry.space_group_name_H-M   'P 1'
#
loop_
_entity.id
_entity.type
_entity.pdbx_description
1 polymer ?
#
loop_
_entity_poly.entity_id
_entity_poly.type
_entity_poly.pdbx_seq_one_letter_code
_entity_poly.pdbx_strand_id
1 'polypeptide(L)' 'MKPVNDAVADAAAKLLDTSGLDGHECLVDALVVATAALCTPPVLLATSDKSHIPALCKAAEELPGSPKVKIVNL' A
#
# COMPACT_ATOMS: atom_id res chain seq x y z
N MET A 1 0.12 -4.90 -14.99
CA MET A 1 -0.72 -4.93 -13.77
C MET A 1 -0.49 -6.28 -13.11
N LYS A 2 -0.07 -6.31 -11.84
CA LYS A 2 0.01 -7.57 -11.07
C LYS A 2 -1.42 -7.90 -10.60
N PRO A 3 -1.92 -9.13 -10.79
CA PRO A 3 -3.27 -9.47 -10.32
C PRO A 3 -3.35 -9.36 -8.80
N VAL A 4 -4.50 -8.92 -8.30
CA VAL A 4 -4.81 -9.05 -6.88
C VAL A 4 -4.94 -10.54 -6.59
N ASN A 5 -4.08 -11.04 -5.73
CA ASN A 5 -4.04 -12.43 -5.27
C ASN A 5 -4.00 -12.46 -3.74
N ASP A 6 -3.99 -13.65 -3.16
CA ASP A 6 -4.00 -13.83 -1.70
C ASP A 6 -2.84 -13.09 -1.01
N ALA A 7 -1.65 -13.06 -1.62
CA ALA A 7 -0.52 -12.32 -1.07
C ALA A 7 -0.76 -10.79 -1.02
N VAL A 8 -1.43 -10.24 -2.04
CA VAL A 8 -1.83 -8.82 -2.05
C VAL A 8 -2.92 -8.56 -1.01
N ALA A 9 -3.89 -9.47 -0.87
CA ALA A 9 -4.94 -9.34 0.13
C ALA A 9 -4.39 -9.40 1.56
N ASP A 10 -3.50 -10.35 1.85
CA ASP A 10 -2.82 -10.48 3.14
C ASP A 10 -1.98 -9.25 3.46
N ALA A 11 -1.26 -8.72 2.47
CA ALA A 11 -0.49 -7.49 2.63
C ALA A 11 -1.41 -6.30 2.90
N ALA A 12 -2.53 -6.15 2.18
CA ALA A 12 -3.48 -5.06 2.40
C ALA A 12 -4.10 -5.12 3.80
N ALA A 13 -4.45 -6.32 4.29
CA ALA A 13 -4.95 -6.51 5.65
C ALA A 13 -3.91 -6.06 6.69
N LYS A 14 -2.64 -6.42 6.51
CA LYS A 14 -1.55 -5.96 7.38
C LYS A 14 -1.35 -4.45 7.32
N LEU A 15 -1.45 -3.83 6.14
CA LEU A 15 -1.33 -2.38 6.02
C LEU A 15 -2.44 -1.64 6.76
N LEU A 16 -3.68 -2.14 6.69
CA LEU A 16 -4.81 -1.57 7.44
C LEU A 16 -4.58 -1.69 8.95
N ASP A 17 -4.12 -2.87 9.43
CA ASP A 17 -3.80 -3.11 10.83
C ASP A 17 -2.67 -2.19 11.34
N THR A 18 -1.55 -2.14 10.60
CA THR A 18 -0.39 -1.29 10.95
C THR A 18 -0.71 0.20 10.89
N SER A 19 -1.52 0.65 9.92
CA SER A 19 -1.87 2.07 9.78
C SER A 19 -3.01 2.52 10.71
N GLY A 20 -3.78 1.56 11.26
CA GLY A 20 -4.98 1.84 12.05
C GLY A 20 -6.14 2.41 11.22
N LEU A 21 -6.10 2.30 9.89
CA LEU A 21 -7.15 2.80 8.99
C LEU A 21 -8.31 1.81 8.89
N ASP A 22 -9.53 2.34 8.73
CA ASP A 22 -10.73 1.52 8.56
C ASP A 22 -10.73 0.83 7.20
N GLY A 23 -10.84 -0.49 7.21
CA GLY A 23 -10.96 -1.29 6.00
C GLY A 23 -12.22 -0.99 5.19
N HIS A 24 -13.31 -0.51 5.80
CA HIS A 24 -14.51 -0.14 5.03
C HIS A 24 -14.22 1.01 4.05
N GLU A 25 -13.51 2.02 4.53
CA GLU A 25 -13.19 3.23 3.78
C GLU A 25 -11.91 3.08 2.93
N CYS A 26 -10.90 2.37 3.44
CA CYS A 26 -9.54 2.36 2.89
C CYS A 26 -9.12 1.04 2.24
N LEU A 27 -10.00 0.05 2.05
CA LEU A 27 -9.60 -1.25 1.49
C LEU A 27 -8.96 -1.16 0.10
N VAL A 28 -9.54 -0.34 -0.79
CA VAL A 28 -9.01 -0.20 -2.16
C VAL A 28 -7.64 0.47 -2.14
N ASP A 29 -7.46 1.50 -1.33
CA ASP A 29 -6.17 2.17 -1.15
C ASP A 29 -5.12 1.21 -0.60
N ALA A 30 -5.49 0.38 0.39
CA ALA A 30 -4.62 -0.65 0.94
C ALA A 30 -4.23 -1.70 -0.10
N LEU A 31 -5.15 -2.13 -0.96
CA LEU A 31 -4.85 -3.05 -2.07
C LEU A 31 -3.90 -2.43 -3.10
N VAL A 32 -4.08 -1.15 -3.41
CA VAL A 32 -3.19 -0.41 -4.32
C VAL A 32 -1.77 -0.34 -3.75
N VAL A 33 -1.62 0.04 -2.47
CA VAL A 33 -0.33 0.12 -1.81
C VAL A 33 0.30 -1.26 -1.62
N ALA A 34 -0.48 -2.29 -1.26
CA ALA A 34 0.00 -3.67 -1.15
C ALA A 34 0.50 -4.20 -2.48
N THR A 35 -0.21 -3.92 -3.58
CA THR A 35 0.22 -4.30 -4.93
C THR A 35 1.57 -3.65 -5.27
N ALA A 36 1.73 -2.36 -4.97
CA ALA A 36 2.96 -1.63 -5.15
C ALA A 36 4.10 -2.21 -4.28
N ALA A 37 3.84 -2.49 -3.01
CA ALA A 37 4.79 -3.06 -2.06
C ALA A 37 5.20 -4.51 -2.38
N LEU A 38 4.49 -5.20 -3.28
CA LEU A 38 4.88 -6.55 -3.74
C LEU A 38 5.50 -6.54 -5.15
N CYS A 39 5.77 -5.37 -5.71
CA CYS A 39 6.46 -5.23 -6.98
C CYS A 39 7.98 -5.14 -6.80
N THR A 40 8.72 -5.42 -7.87
CA THR A 40 10.18 -5.26 -7.87
C THR A 40 10.54 -3.77 -7.90
N PRO A 41 11.48 -3.29 -7.05
CA PRO A 41 11.98 -1.92 -7.11
C PRO A 41 12.54 -1.52 -8.49
N PRO A 42 12.47 -0.24 -8.87
CA PRO A 42 11.87 0.88 -8.14
C PRO A 42 10.34 0.95 -8.31
N VAL A 43 9.63 1.36 -7.26
CA VAL A 43 8.16 1.48 -7.27
C VAL A 43 7.74 2.92 -7.02
N LEU A 44 6.87 3.43 -7.91
CA LEU A 44 6.24 4.75 -7.81
C LEU A 44 4.74 4.59 -7.64
N LEU A 45 4.15 5.39 -6.75
CA LEU A 45 2.71 5.45 -6.58
C LEU A 45 2.23 6.90 -6.80
N ALA A 46 1.49 7.11 -7.89
CA ALA A 46 0.92 8.40 -8.22
C ALA A 46 -0.48 8.53 -7.58
N THR A 47 -0.71 9.58 -6.79
CA THR A 47 -1.98 9.79 -6.08
C THR A 47 -2.29 11.27 -5.87
N SER A 48 -3.58 11.61 -5.84
CA SER A 48 -4.08 12.90 -5.34
C SER A 48 -4.52 12.83 -3.87
N ASP A 49 -4.64 11.63 -3.31
CA ASP A 49 -4.92 11.40 -1.89
C ASP A 49 -3.70 11.78 -1.05
N LYS A 50 -3.91 12.70 -0.10
CA LYS A 50 -2.88 13.25 0.79
C LYS A 50 -3.01 12.74 2.23
N SER A 51 -3.96 11.84 2.50
CA SER A 51 -4.29 11.33 3.82
C SER A 51 -3.99 9.83 3.94
N HIS A 52 -4.73 8.98 3.25
CA HIS A 52 -4.71 7.54 3.44
C HIS A 52 -3.52 6.90 2.75
N ILE A 53 -3.24 7.26 1.49
CA ILE A 53 -2.16 6.66 0.71
C ILE A 53 -0.78 6.90 1.37
N PRO A 54 -0.44 8.11 1.83
CA PRO A 54 0.81 8.33 2.57
C PRO A 54 0.93 7.51 3.86
N ALA A 55 -0.17 7.35 4.62
CA ALA A 55 -0.18 6.55 5.83
C ALA A 55 0.05 5.05 5.54
N LEU A 56 -0.61 4.53 4.51
CA LEU A 56 -0.44 3.15 4.05
C LEU A 56 0.96 2.89 3.48
N CYS A 57 1.52 3.82 2.70
CA CYS A 57 2.90 3.70 2.21
C CYS A 57 3.91 3.68 3.36
N LYS A 58 3.69 4.47 4.41
CA LYS A 58 4.52 4.43 5.63
C LYS A 58 4.42 3.08 6.34
N ALA A 59 3.20 2.55 6.50
CA ALA A 59 2.98 1.22 7.05
C ALA A 59 3.69 0.13 6.22
N ALA A 60 3.72 0.27 4.90
CA ALA A 60 4.43 -0.67 4.02
C ALA A 60 5.95 -0.68 4.24
N GLU A 61 6.56 0.44 4.64
CA GLU A 61 8.00 0.50 4.98
C GLU A 61 8.33 -0.27 6.26
N GLU A 62 7.33 -0.52 7.12
CA GLU A 62 7.49 -1.31 8.36
C GLU A 62 7.35 -2.82 8.10
N LEU A 63 6.82 -3.22 6.93
CA LEU A 63 6.71 -4.62 6.56
C LEU A 63 8.07 -5.21 6.14
N PRO A 64 8.42 -6.42 6.64
CA PRO A 64 9.71 -7.02 6.34
C PRO A 64 9.83 -7.38 4.85
N GLY A 65 10.89 -6.87 4.20
CA GLY A 65 11.19 -7.16 2.80
C GLY A 65 10.38 -6.34 1.79
N SER A 66 9.53 -5.42 2.24
CA SER A 66 8.79 -4.52 1.35
C SER A 66 9.72 -3.43 0.78
N PRO A 67 9.59 -3.12 -0.52
CA PRO A 67 10.34 -2.06 -1.17
C PRO A 67 9.80 -0.70 -0.74
N LYS A 68 10.67 0.31 -0.71
CA LYS A 68 10.21 1.69 -0.51
C LYS A 68 9.34 2.14 -1.68
N VAL A 69 8.11 2.52 -1.38
CA VAL A 69 7.16 3.07 -2.36
C VAL A 69 7.31 4.59 -2.37
N LYS A 70 7.79 5.15 -3.50
CA LYS A 70 7.93 6.60 -3.63
C LYS A 70 6.61 7.21 -4.13
N ILE A 71 6.06 8.13 -3.35
CA ILE A 71 4.82 8.83 -3.69
C ILE A 71 5.09 9.97 -4.68
N VAL A 72 4.24 10.07 -5.70
CA VAL A 72 4.16 11.20 -6.63
C VAL A 72 2.79 11.83 -6.48
N ASN A 73 2.74 13.09 -6.02
CA ASN A 73 1.48 13.80 -5.88
C ASN A 73 1.02 14.32 -7.24
N LEU A 74 -0.25 14.07 -7.58
CA LEU A 74 -0.93 14.58 -8.77
C LEU A 74 -1.71 15.87 -8.49
#